data_AF-A0A1N7GUG4-F1
#
_entry.id   AF-A0A1N7GUG4-F1
#
_cell.length_a   1.000
_cell.length_b   1.000
_cell.length_c   1.000
_cell.angle_alpha   90.00
_cell.angle_beta   90.00
_cell.angle_gamma   90.00
#
_symmetry.space_group_name_H-M   'P 1'
#
loop_
_entity.id
_entity.type
_entity.pdbx_description
1 polymer ?
#
loop_
_entity_poly.entity_id
_entity_poly.type
_entity_poly.pdbx_seq_one_letter_code
_entity_poly.pdbx_strand_id
1 'polypeptide(L)'
;MSNFVQKDSGGIYDISLREHSETKPLKLSSRDLQTLRTEFNVSSPRIDVVHTSSQKVKLKSRQYVGVISFPDGPTIEILPKVEGANLLYLLRYAYGVESNTYEQRTLIAEGPNFIEAIATLFETELERVFRQGLAKGYHTVSTSERYLRGRLNIHQQLQQHPSTTTKFECTYDELTHDIPLNRALLYAASLLTPYLTDSTLARRLGRYEQRLQKRVTLTPITVQQVKTLDVSRLTAHYKDILRLVEMVIMNSFVEDFRSGHNMAFSLLVNMNTIFEKVVENAFTDIVSDLTEYRALIQEQTGSLLASGSYDVDIKPDIALRDADQNIQFVGDAKWKTGKPQNQDFYQIAAYQNTHMCPGALIYPDRLVSKEGGCELKNGLETKIIELPTGRNSETYSEFKRLVKQQLWEAIEKSLSENIPASGKDQI
;
A
#
# COMPACT_ATOMS: atom_id res chain seq x y z
N MET A 1 -0.37 11.36 -27.57
CA MET A 1 -1.56 12.22 -27.79
C MET A 1 -2.00 12.75 -26.44
N SER A 2 -2.43 14.00 -26.40
CA SER A 2 -2.58 14.81 -25.19
C SER A 2 -3.76 14.33 -24.34
N ASN A 3 -3.51 13.54 -23.29
CA ASN A 3 -4.54 13.09 -22.35
C ASN A 3 -4.76 14.18 -21.28
N PHE A 4 -5.37 15.28 -21.69
CA PHE A 4 -5.99 16.22 -20.73
C PHE A 4 -7.36 15.70 -20.36
N VAL A 5 -7.49 15.05 -19.21
CA VAL A 5 -8.79 14.80 -18.57
C VAL A 5 -8.76 15.49 -17.21
N GLN A 6 -8.99 16.80 -17.23
CA GLN A 6 -9.40 17.53 -16.03
C GLN A 6 -10.91 17.64 -16.08
N LYS A 7 -11.60 17.02 -15.12
CA LYS A 7 -12.99 17.31 -14.80
C LYS A 7 -13.01 18.18 -13.55
N ASP A 8 -13.82 19.23 -13.55
CA ASP A 8 -14.19 19.93 -12.32
C ASP A 8 -15.12 18.98 -11.55
N SER A 9 -14.57 18.31 -10.54
CA SER A 9 -15.29 17.38 -9.69
C SER A 9 -16.09 18.19 -8.68
N GLY A 10 -17.34 18.53 -8.97
CA GLY A 10 -18.21 19.12 -7.95
C GLY A 10 -18.25 18.22 -6.71
N GLY A 11 -17.59 18.61 -5.61
CA GLY A 11 -17.33 17.74 -4.46
C GLY A 11 -16.12 18.16 -3.63
N ILE A 12 -15.49 17.20 -2.93
CA ILE A 12 -14.32 17.41 -2.05
C ILE A 12 -13.03 17.75 -2.82
N TYR A 13 -12.94 17.32 -4.08
CA TYR A 13 -11.75 17.54 -4.91
C TYR A 13 -12.00 18.65 -5.92
N ASP A 14 -11.11 19.62 -6.02
CA ASP A 14 -11.20 20.67 -7.04
C ASP A 14 -10.72 20.18 -8.40
N ILE A 15 -9.77 19.23 -8.41
CA ILE A 15 -9.13 18.72 -9.63
C ILE A 15 -9.01 17.20 -9.55
N SER A 16 -9.47 16.51 -10.60
CA SER A 16 -9.13 15.11 -10.85
C SER A 16 -8.09 14.98 -11.97
N LEU A 17 -7.03 14.23 -11.71
CA LEU A 17 -5.90 13.97 -12.60
C LEU A 17 -5.65 12.46 -12.70
N ARG A 18 -5.11 11.96 -13.81
CA ARG A 18 -4.61 10.57 -13.90
C ARG A 18 -3.11 10.48 -13.67
N GLU A 19 -2.63 9.31 -13.28
CA GLU A 19 -1.21 8.93 -13.27
C GLU A 19 -0.51 9.35 -14.60
N HIS A 20 0.72 9.88 -14.51
CA HIS A 20 1.49 10.40 -15.65
C HIS A 20 0.84 11.54 -16.47
N SER A 21 -0.18 12.21 -15.94
CA SER A 21 -0.88 13.32 -16.61
C SER A 21 -0.51 14.68 -15.99
N GLU A 22 -0.90 15.77 -16.66
CA GLU A 22 -0.61 17.14 -16.22
C GLU A 22 -1.89 17.95 -16.02
N THR A 23 -1.92 18.81 -15.01
CA THR A 23 -3.01 19.77 -14.81
C THR A 23 -3.01 20.87 -15.88
N LYS A 24 -4.13 21.58 -16.03
CA LYS A 24 -4.08 22.93 -16.64
C LYS A 24 -3.19 23.86 -15.79
N PRO A 25 -2.66 24.97 -16.33
CA PRO A 25 -1.86 25.92 -15.55
C PRO A 25 -2.62 26.49 -14.35
N LEU A 26 -2.09 26.29 -13.15
CA LEU A 26 -2.62 26.73 -11.86
C LEU A 26 -1.78 27.87 -11.28
N LYS A 27 -2.42 28.72 -10.48
CA LYS A 27 -1.71 29.68 -9.62
C LYS A 27 -1.61 29.05 -8.23
N LEU A 28 -0.41 28.68 -7.81
CA LEU A 28 -0.14 28.17 -6.48
C LEU A 28 0.56 29.24 -5.64
N SER A 29 0.28 29.29 -4.34
CA SER A 29 0.95 30.22 -3.43
C SER A 29 2.42 29.81 -3.23
N SER A 30 3.24 30.71 -2.70
CA SER A 30 4.62 30.35 -2.31
C SER A 30 4.63 29.26 -1.24
N ARG A 31 3.61 29.23 -0.37
CA ARG A 31 3.44 28.21 0.65
C ARG A 31 3.15 26.86 0.01
N ASP A 32 2.22 26.79 -0.94
CA ASP A 32 1.89 25.55 -1.66
C ASP A 32 3.11 24.98 -2.39
N LEU A 33 3.89 25.84 -3.07
CA LEU A 33 5.11 25.44 -3.77
C LEU A 33 6.21 24.97 -2.80
N GLN A 34 6.29 25.57 -1.61
CA GLN A 34 7.19 25.13 -0.55
C GLN A 34 6.76 23.76 -0.02
N THR A 35 5.48 23.60 0.36
CA THR A 35 4.90 22.32 0.81
C THR A 35 5.14 21.20 -0.20
N LEU A 36 4.96 21.45 -1.49
CA LEU A 36 5.24 20.44 -2.52
C LEU A 36 6.69 19.97 -2.48
N ARG A 37 7.63 20.91 -2.34
CA ARG A 37 9.07 20.63 -2.33
C ARG A 37 9.54 19.98 -1.03
N THR A 38 9.07 20.47 0.11
CA THR A 38 9.58 20.07 1.42
C THR A 38 8.81 18.96 2.08
N GLU A 39 7.56 18.70 1.67
CA GLU A 39 6.68 17.73 2.33
C GLU A 39 6.21 16.61 1.38
N PHE A 40 5.64 16.96 0.23
CA PHE A 40 5.07 15.95 -0.67
C PHE A 40 6.14 15.17 -1.45
N ASN A 41 7.31 15.76 -1.68
CA ASN A 41 8.42 15.17 -2.43
C ASN A 41 9.65 14.81 -1.57
N VAL A 42 9.50 14.67 -0.24
CA VAL A 42 10.62 14.47 0.72
C VAL A 42 11.52 13.30 0.33
N SER A 43 10.94 12.11 0.15
CA SER A 43 11.71 10.87 -0.05
C SER A 43 11.93 10.56 -1.53
N SER A 44 11.03 11.04 -2.39
CA SER A 44 11.08 10.85 -3.84
C SER A 44 10.20 11.91 -4.52
N PRO A 45 10.52 12.33 -5.75
CA PRO A 45 9.61 13.14 -6.53
C PRO A 45 8.33 12.33 -6.79
N ARG A 46 7.21 12.76 -6.20
CA ARG A 46 5.87 12.18 -6.41
C ARG A 46 5.08 13.00 -7.42
N ILE A 47 5.26 14.33 -7.41
CA ILE A 47 4.70 15.28 -8.36
C ILE A 47 5.76 16.25 -8.84
N ASP A 48 5.83 16.45 -10.16
CA ASP A 48 6.71 17.44 -10.76
C ASP A 48 5.98 18.77 -10.96
N VAL A 49 6.72 19.88 -10.80
CA VAL A 49 6.24 21.23 -11.08
C VAL A 49 6.83 21.68 -12.41
N VAL A 50 5.97 21.90 -13.41
CA VAL A 50 6.36 22.41 -14.72
C VAL A 50 6.02 23.91 -14.77
N HIS A 51 7.05 24.75 -14.77
CA HIS A 51 6.89 26.20 -14.87
C HIS A 51 6.40 26.59 -16.27
N THR A 52 5.41 27.49 -16.32
CA THR A 52 4.93 28.07 -17.59
C THR A 52 5.50 29.48 -17.79
N SER A 53 5.37 30.04 -18.99
CA SER A 53 5.81 31.42 -19.29
C SER A 53 5.00 32.50 -18.55
N SER A 54 3.77 32.18 -18.16
CA SER A 54 3.00 32.94 -17.18
C SER A 54 3.41 32.52 -15.77
N GLN A 55 3.28 33.36 -14.73
CA GLN A 55 3.56 33.02 -13.32
C GLN A 55 2.68 31.88 -12.72
N LYS A 56 2.16 30.99 -13.57
CA LYS A 56 1.43 29.77 -13.28
C LYS A 56 2.34 28.56 -13.45
N VAL A 57 1.96 27.46 -12.82
CA VAL A 57 2.63 26.17 -12.90
C VAL A 57 1.65 25.08 -13.35
N LYS A 58 2.14 24.04 -13.99
CA LYS A 58 1.40 22.78 -14.15
C LYS A 58 1.96 21.77 -13.18
N LEU A 59 1.09 20.98 -12.58
CA LEU A 59 1.48 19.82 -11.77
C LEU A 59 1.42 18.58 -12.64
N LYS A 60 2.47 17.76 -12.59
CA LYS A 60 2.56 16.49 -13.31
C LYS A 60 2.63 15.33 -12.32
N SER A 61 1.66 14.44 -12.37
CA SER A 61 1.70 13.20 -11.59
C SER A 61 2.72 12.23 -12.19
N ARG A 62 3.30 11.39 -11.34
CA ARG A 62 4.12 10.25 -11.77
C ARG A 62 3.35 8.95 -11.54
N GLN A 63 3.99 7.90 -11.03
CA GLN A 63 3.39 6.60 -10.72
C GLN A 63 2.52 6.55 -9.45
N TYR A 64 2.19 7.70 -8.86
CA TYR A 64 1.48 7.79 -7.58
C TYR A 64 0.00 8.13 -7.78
N VAL A 65 -0.86 7.51 -6.97
CA VAL A 65 -2.32 7.74 -6.93
C VAL A 65 -2.77 8.08 -5.51
N GLY A 66 -3.89 8.78 -5.37
CA GLY A 66 -4.45 9.19 -4.08
C GLY A 66 -4.86 10.66 -4.08
N VAL A 67 -4.61 11.37 -2.99
CA VAL A 67 -5.02 12.79 -2.84
C VAL A 67 -3.88 13.68 -2.38
N ILE A 68 -3.97 14.94 -2.77
CA ILE A 68 -3.19 16.04 -2.21
C ILE A 68 -4.14 17.19 -1.90
N SER A 69 -4.08 17.71 -0.69
CA SER A 69 -4.70 18.97 -0.32
C SER A 69 -3.61 19.99 -0.04
N PHE A 70 -3.59 21.06 -0.82
CA PHE A 70 -2.71 22.19 -0.56
C PHE A 70 -3.28 23.09 0.55
N PRO A 71 -2.44 23.83 1.28
CA PRO A 71 -2.92 24.83 2.24
C PRO A 71 -3.77 25.93 1.60
N ASP A 72 -3.23 26.61 0.59
CA ASP A 72 -3.91 27.76 -0.03
C ASP A 72 -4.47 27.42 -1.42
N GLY A 73 -4.10 26.24 -1.93
CA GLY A 73 -4.41 25.76 -3.27
C GLY A 73 -5.52 24.71 -3.31
N PRO A 74 -5.68 24.05 -4.47
CA PRO A 74 -6.76 23.09 -4.68
C PRO A 74 -6.53 21.77 -3.94
N THR A 75 -7.60 21.01 -3.72
CA THR A 75 -7.50 19.58 -3.44
C THR A 75 -7.49 18.80 -4.76
N ILE A 76 -6.49 17.94 -4.96
CA ILE A 76 -6.25 17.18 -6.18
C ILE A 76 -6.37 15.68 -5.90
N GLU A 77 -7.26 15.02 -6.62
CA GLU A 77 -7.35 13.57 -6.74
C GLU A 77 -6.45 13.09 -7.89
N ILE A 78 -5.71 12.00 -7.67
CA ILE A 78 -4.91 11.32 -8.69
C ILE A 78 -5.40 9.87 -8.85
N LEU A 79 -5.98 9.57 -10.00
CA LEU A 79 -6.52 8.28 -10.38
C LEU A 79 -5.49 7.41 -11.11
N PRO A 80 -5.58 6.07 -11.03
CA PRO A 80 -4.72 5.18 -11.80
C PRO A 80 -4.91 5.36 -13.31
N LYS A 81 -3.86 5.07 -14.09
CA LYS A 81 -3.94 5.05 -15.57
C LYS A 81 -4.68 3.85 -16.14
N VAL A 82 -4.74 2.74 -15.40
CA VAL A 82 -5.49 1.54 -15.78
C VAL A 82 -6.97 1.78 -15.47
N GLU A 83 -7.74 2.10 -16.49
CA GLU A 83 -9.17 2.37 -16.33
C GLU A 83 -9.92 1.11 -15.92
N GLY A 84 -10.88 1.25 -15.00
CA GLY A 84 -11.70 0.14 -14.53
C GLY A 84 -10.96 -0.89 -13.67
N ALA A 85 -9.71 -0.63 -13.27
CA ALA A 85 -9.01 -1.46 -12.30
C ALA A 85 -9.83 -1.59 -11.00
N ASN A 86 -9.94 -2.80 -10.47
CA ASN A 86 -10.59 -3.03 -9.18
C ASN A 86 -9.60 -2.71 -8.05
N LEU A 87 -9.46 -1.41 -7.75
CA LEU A 87 -8.51 -0.89 -6.75
C LEU A 87 -8.69 -1.55 -5.38
N LEU A 88 -9.94 -1.84 -5.00
CA LEU A 88 -10.26 -2.53 -3.76
C LEU A 88 -9.59 -3.92 -3.70
N TYR A 89 -9.74 -4.71 -4.76
CA TYR A 89 -9.18 -6.07 -4.83
C TYR A 89 -7.66 -6.06 -5.00
N LEU A 90 -7.11 -5.13 -5.78
CA LEU A 90 -5.67 -4.94 -5.91
C LEU A 90 -5.04 -4.62 -4.56
N LEU A 91 -5.58 -3.65 -3.82
CA LEU A 91 -5.10 -3.28 -2.49
C LEU A 91 -5.27 -4.42 -1.49
N ARG A 92 -6.43 -5.09 -1.51
CA ARG A 92 -6.72 -6.22 -0.63
C ARG A 92 -5.68 -7.34 -0.82
N TYR A 93 -5.37 -7.68 -2.07
CA TYR A 93 -4.39 -8.71 -2.36
C TYR A 93 -2.97 -8.25 -2.06
N ALA A 94 -2.57 -7.04 -2.46
CA ALA A 94 -1.24 -6.49 -2.21
C ALA A 94 -0.87 -6.42 -0.72
N TYR A 95 -1.84 -6.12 0.15
CA TYR A 95 -1.64 -6.03 1.60
C TYR A 95 -2.03 -7.30 2.35
N GLY A 96 -2.42 -8.37 1.66
CA GLY A 96 -2.76 -9.67 2.26
C GLY A 96 -3.90 -9.60 3.28
N VAL A 97 -4.93 -8.81 2.97
CA VAL A 97 -6.11 -8.61 3.83
C VAL A 97 -7.17 -9.65 3.49
N GLU A 98 -7.50 -10.53 4.44
CA GLU A 98 -8.32 -11.73 4.19
C GLU A 98 -9.77 -11.61 4.72
N SER A 99 -10.33 -10.42 4.92
CA SER A 99 -11.72 -10.32 5.41
C SER A 99 -12.76 -10.97 4.50
N ASN A 100 -13.39 -12.03 5.00
CA ASN A 100 -14.53 -12.67 4.35
C ASN A 100 -15.84 -11.86 4.44
N THR A 101 -15.85 -10.73 5.16
CA THR A 101 -17.06 -9.91 5.39
C THR A 101 -17.64 -9.34 4.08
N TYR A 102 -16.87 -9.31 2.99
CA TYR A 102 -17.19 -8.55 1.78
C TYR A 102 -17.80 -9.34 0.62
N GLU A 103 -18.04 -10.65 0.75
CA GLU A 103 -18.65 -11.40 -0.37
C GLU A 103 -20.08 -10.94 -0.72
N GLN A 104 -20.69 -10.04 0.07
CA GLN A 104 -22.11 -9.69 -0.10
C GLN A 104 -22.44 -8.32 -0.73
N ARG A 105 -21.53 -7.36 -0.95
CA ARG A 105 -21.93 -6.10 -1.62
C ARG A 105 -20.77 -5.41 -2.35
N THR A 106 -20.78 -5.40 -3.68
CA THR A 106 -20.14 -4.33 -4.46
C THR A 106 -20.88 -4.07 -5.77
N LEU A 107 -22.12 -3.59 -5.66
CA LEU A 107 -22.73 -2.81 -6.74
C LEU A 107 -22.38 -1.34 -6.47
N ILE A 108 -21.14 -0.95 -6.76
CA ILE A 108 -20.80 0.46 -6.90
C ILE A 108 -20.84 0.77 -8.39
N ALA A 109 -21.88 1.48 -8.81
CA ALA A 109 -21.96 2.08 -10.13
C ALA A 109 -20.82 3.12 -10.21
N GLU A 110 -19.79 2.79 -10.99
CA GLU A 110 -18.48 3.46 -10.98
C GLU A 110 -17.67 3.19 -9.70
N GLY A 111 -16.86 2.12 -9.70
CA GLY A 111 -16.05 1.70 -8.55
C GLY A 111 -15.26 2.84 -7.88
N PRO A 112 -14.98 2.71 -6.57
CA PRO A 112 -14.54 3.79 -5.70
C PRO A 112 -13.24 4.44 -6.20
N ASN A 113 -13.07 5.73 -5.89
CA ASN A 113 -11.76 6.37 -6.07
C ASN A 113 -10.72 5.70 -5.14
N PHE A 114 -9.44 6.00 -5.33
CA PHE A 114 -8.37 5.26 -4.65
C PHE A 114 -8.43 5.37 -3.11
N ILE A 115 -8.79 6.55 -2.57
CA ILE A 115 -8.94 6.73 -1.12
C ILE A 115 -10.15 6.01 -0.59
N GLU A 116 -11.27 6.04 -1.31
CA GLU A 116 -12.47 5.28 -0.95
C GLU A 116 -12.20 3.77 -0.95
N ALA A 117 -11.37 3.25 -1.85
CA ALA A 117 -10.96 1.86 -1.84
C ALA A 117 -10.18 1.51 -0.56
N ILE A 118 -9.20 2.35 -0.16
CA ILE A 118 -8.46 2.17 1.09
C ILE A 118 -9.41 2.26 2.29
N ALA A 119 -10.25 3.28 2.35
CA ALA A 119 -11.17 3.51 3.45
C ALA A 119 -12.23 2.42 3.57
N THR A 120 -12.64 1.82 2.45
CA THR A 120 -13.55 0.66 2.44
C THR A 120 -12.89 -0.56 3.07
N LEU A 121 -11.65 -0.89 2.71
CA LEU A 121 -10.90 -1.97 3.35
C LEU A 121 -10.70 -1.69 4.85
N PHE A 122 -10.28 -0.47 5.16
CA PHE A 122 -10.00 -0.05 6.52
C PHE A 122 -11.25 -0.12 7.40
N GLU A 123 -12.39 0.39 6.93
CA GLU A 123 -13.65 0.38 7.67
C GLU A 123 -14.17 -1.05 7.87
N THR A 124 -13.99 -1.93 6.88
CA THR A 124 -14.36 -3.35 6.99
C THR A 124 -13.55 -4.06 8.08
N GLU A 125 -12.23 -3.88 8.10
CA GLU A 125 -11.40 -4.45 9.17
C GLU A 125 -11.66 -3.78 10.52
N LEU A 126 -11.98 -2.49 10.52
CA LEU A 126 -12.31 -1.76 11.75
C LEU A 126 -13.61 -2.29 12.35
N GLU A 127 -14.63 -2.56 11.53
CA GLU A 127 -15.85 -3.22 11.97
C GLU A 127 -15.52 -4.58 12.61
N ARG A 128 -14.67 -5.39 11.99
CA ARG A 128 -14.24 -6.69 12.53
C ARG A 128 -13.58 -6.53 13.90
N VAL A 129 -12.68 -5.56 14.07
CA VAL A 129 -12.06 -5.25 15.36
C VAL A 129 -13.12 -4.86 16.39
N PHE A 130 -14.08 -4.01 16.04
CA PHE A 130 -15.17 -3.64 16.93
C PHE A 130 -16.08 -4.81 17.32
N ARG A 131 -16.35 -5.73 16.38
CA ARG A 131 -17.16 -6.94 16.64
C ARG A 131 -16.46 -7.92 17.57
N GLN A 132 -15.14 -8.05 17.46
CA GLN A 132 -14.35 -8.90 18.34
C GLN A 132 -13.97 -8.23 19.67
N GLY A 133 -14.10 -6.90 19.75
CA GLY A 133 -13.85 -6.10 20.93
C GLY A 133 -12.52 -5.34 20.84
N LEU A 134 -12.58 -4.08 21.29
CA LEU A 134 -11.38 -3.25 21.43
C LEU A 134 -10.48 -3.83 22.51
N ALA A 135 -9.20 -3.97 22.19
CA ALA A 135 -8.21 -4.44 23.15
C ALA A 135 -8.10 -3.43 24.30
N LYS A 136 -7.78 -3.96 25.49
CA LYS A 136 -7.40 -3.18 26.65
C LYS A 136 -5.97 -3.54 27.02
N GLY A 137 -5.23 -2.57 27.54
CA GLY A 137 -3.91 -2.77 28.10
C GLY A 137 -3.76 -2.01 29.40
N TYR A 138 -2.72 -2.36 30.14
CA TYR A 138 -2.37 -1.68 31.37
C TYR A 138 -1.52 -0.45 31.05
N HIS A 139 -1.92 0.69 31.59
CA HIS A 139 -1.13 1.92 31.56
C HIS A 139 -0.80 2.31 33.00
N THR A 140 0.48 2.44 33.32
CA THR A 140 0.94 2.86 34.65
C THR A 140 0.72 4.37 34.81
N VAL A 141 -0.17 4.73 35.72
CA VAL A 141 -0.51 6.11 36.08
C VAL A 141 0.24 6.47 37.36
N SER A 142 0.95 7.60 37.34
CA SER A 142 1.52 8.22 38.55
C SER A 142 0.80 9.54 38.83
N THR A 143 0.17 9.68 40.00
CA THR A 143 -0.71 10.82 40.32
C THR A 143 -0.80 11.09 41.83
N SER A 144 -1.17 12.31 42.19
CA SER A 144 -1.37 12.78 43.57
C SER A 144 -2.85 12.71 43.96
N GLU A 145 -3.24 11.68 44.71
CA GLU A 145 -4.64 11.40 45.06
C GLU A 145 -4.93 11.57 46.56
N ARG A 146 -6.19 11.87 46.93
CA ARG A 146 -6.59 12.01 48.35
C ARG A 146 -6.60 10.67 49.11
N TYR A 147 -6.62 9.56 48.38
CA TYR A 147 -6.66 8.21 48.93
C TYR A 147 -5.53 7.39 48.30
N LEU A 148 -5.00 6.41 49.03
CA LEU A 148 -3.96 5.52 48.52
C LEU A 148 -4.57 4.54 47.51
N ARG A 149 -4.16 4.66 46.23
CA ARG A 149 -4.54 3.74 45.14
C ARG A 149 -3.30 3.07 44.57
N GLY A 150 -3.24 1.74 44.62
CA GLY A 150 -2.07 0.98 44.18
C GLY A 150 -0.86 1.17 45.12
N ARG A 151 0.31 1.53 44.57
CA ARG A 151 1.56 1.64 45.32
C ARG A 151 1.88 3.10 45.64
N LEU A 152 2.30 3.38 46.87
CA LEU A 152 2.81 4.70 47.24
C LEU A 152 4.20 4.92 46.62
N ASN A 153 4.37 6.02 45.88
CA ASN A 153 5.67 6.48 45.40
C ASN A 153 6.41 7.19 46.53
N ILE A 154 7.12 6.42 47.36
CA ILE A 154 7.83 6.91 48.55
C ILE A 154 8.81 8.03 48.20
N HIS A 155 9.51 7.91 47.08
CA HIS A 155 10.49 8.92 46.65
C HIS A 155 9.82 10.27 46.37
N GLN A 156 8.72 10.29 45.61
CA GLN A 156 7.95 11.52 45.36
C GLN A 156 7.26 12.04 46.63
N GLN A 157 6.73 11.16 47.48
CA GLN A 157 6.07 11.54 48.73
C GLN A 157 7.03 12.28 49.69
N LEU A 158 8.27 11.80 49.80
CA LEU A 158 9.29 12.41 50.68
C LEU A 158 9.84 13.74 50.14
N GLN A 159 9.72 14.00 48.84
CA GLN A 159 10.13 15.27 48.23
C GLN A 159 9.09 16.40 48.42
N GLN A 160 7.88 16.09 48.92
CA GLN A 160 6.87 17.11 49.19
C GLN A 160 7.09 17.82 50.53
N HIS A 161 6.76 19.11 50.58
CA HIS A 161 6.86 19.89 51.81
C HIS A 161 5.86 19.40 52.88
N PRO A 162 6.29 19.25 54.16
CA PRO A 162 5.47 18.68 55.26
C PRO A 162 4.16 19.41 55.58
N SER A 163 3.96 20.61 55.05
CA SER A 163 2.79 21.46 55.32
C SER A 163 1.62 21.23 54.36
N THR A 164 1.72 20.31 53.39
CA THR A 164 0.73 20.13 52.29
C THR A 164 0.03 18.76 52.28
N THR A 165 0.17 17.98 53.35
CA THR A 165 0.01 16.52 53.39
C THR A 165 -1.44 16.02 53.47
N THR A 166 -2.24 16.27 52.44
CA THR A 166 -3.56 15.62 52.26
C THR A 166 -3.66 14.73 51.02
N LYS A 167 -2.53 14.49 50.34
CA LYS A 167 -2.47 13.63 49.16
C LYS A 167 -1.34 12.60 49.24
N PHE A 168 -1.57 11.48 48.58
CA PHE A 168 -0.66 10.37 48.40
C PHE A 168 -0.18 10.36 46.94
N GLU A 169 1.13 10.41 46.74
CA GLU A 169 1.75 10.16 45.44
C GLU A 169 1.65 8.67 45.13
N CYS A 170 0.74 8.31 44.24
CA CYS A 170 0.36 6.95 43.94
C CYS A 170 0.81 6.56 42.53
N THR A 171 1.27 5.31 42.39
CA THR A 171 1.50 4.66 41.10
C THR A 171 0.66 3.39 41.02
N TYR A 172 -0.18 3.29 40.00
CA TYR A 172 -1.03 2.11 39.75
C TYR A 172 -1.21 1.84 38.26
N ASP A 173 -1.54 0.59 37.94
CA ASP A 173 -1.84 0.20 36.57
C ASP A 173 -3.35 0.29 36.31
N GLU A 174 -3.74 1.12 35.35
CA GLU A 174 -5.12 1.26 34.90
C GLU A 174 -5.35 0.45 33.63
N LEU A 175 -6.41 -0.36 33.63
CA LEU A 175 -6.83 -1.11 32.44
C LEU A 175 -7.64 -0.19 31.52
N THR A 176 -7.02 0.26 30.42
CA THR A 176 -7.58 1.26 29.50
C THR A 176 -7.66 0.75 28.06
N HIS A 177 -8.56 1.35 27.27
CA HIS A 177 -8.57 1.20 25.81
C HIS A 177 -7.59 2.16 25.12
N ASP A 178 -7.05 3.14 25.84
CA ASP A 178 -6.14 4.14 25.29
C ASP A 178 -4.71 3.58 25.15
N ILE A 179 -4.58 2.56 24.31
CA ILE A 179 -3.35 1.83 24.04
C ILE A 179 -2.83 2.12 22.62
N PRO A 180 -1.54 1.91 22.34
CA PRO A 180 -0.94 2.21 21.03
C PRO A 180 -1.68 1.61 19.84
N LEU A 181 -2.15 0.36 19.95
CA LEU A 181 -2.96 -0.30 18.91
C LEU A 181 -4.19 0.53 18.53
N ASN A 182 -4.99 0.94 19.51
CA ASN A 182 -6.24 1.67 19.26
C ASN A 182 -5.97 3.13 18.85
N ARG A 183 -4.91 3.75 19.37
CA ARG A 183 -4.47 5.10 18.95
C ARG A 183 -4.10 5.10 17.47
N ALA A 184 -3.42 4.06 16.99
CA ALA A 184 -3.06 3.90 15.59
C ALA A 184 -4.31 3.79 14.68
N LEU A 185 -5.34 3.05 15.12
CA LEU A 185 -6.61 2.96 14.39
C LEU A 185 -7.31 4.32 14.31
N LEU A 186 -7.37 5.04 15.44
CA LEU A 186 -8.00 6.36 15.48
C LEU A 186 -7.26 7.37 14.60
N TYR A 187 -5.92 7.36 14.64
CA TYR A 187 -5.12 8.23 13.80
C TYR A 187 -5.38 7.94 12.32
N ALA A 188 -5.26 6.69 11.87
CA ALA A 188 -5.53 6.32 10.48
C ALA A 188 -6.95 6.68 10.03
N ALA A 189 -7.96 6.47 10.87
CA ALA A 189 -9.35 6.88 10.58
C ALA A 189 -9.45 8.40 10.35
N SER A 190 -8.83 9.20 11.23
CA SER A 190 -8.85 10.67 11.13
C SER A 190 -8.17 11.21 9.88
N LEU A 191 -7.22 10.46 9.29
CA LEU A 191 -6.56 10.82 8.03
C LEU A 191 -7.44 10.53 6.80
N LEU A 192 -8.28 9.50 6.87
CA LEU A 192 -9.10 9.06 5.74
C LEU A 192 -10.44 9.80 5.68
N THR A 193 -11.15 9.95 6.80
CA THR A 193 -12.51 10.49 6.87
C THR A 193 -12.72 11.81 6.10
N PRO A 194 -11.82 12.81 6.18
CA PRO A 194 -12.04 14.12 5.53
C PRO A 194 -12.10 14.08 4.01
N TYR A 195 -11.54 13.03 3.38
CA TYR A 195 -11.35 12.94 1.93
C TYR A 195 -12.29 11.94 1.26
N LEU A 196 -13.39 11.57 1.92
CA LEU A 196 -14.35 10.59 1.38
C LEU A 196 -15.55 11.26 0.71
N THR A 197 -15.71 11.04 -0.58
CA THR A 197 -16.84 11.57 -1.36
C THR A 197 -18.12 10.75 -1.19
N ASP A 198 -18.03 9.44 -1.00
CA ASP A 198 -19.16 8.59 -0.61
C ASP A 198 -19.62 8.92 0.81
N SER A 199 -20.70 9.69 0.90
CA SER A 199 -21.34 10.08 2.16
C SER A 199 -21.74 8.91 3.05
N THR A 200 -22.06 7.74 2.48
CA THR A 200 -22.40 6.55 3.25
C THR A 200 -21.15 6.00 3.92
N LEU A 201 -20.07 5.79 3.17
CA LEU A 201 -18.78 5.35 3.70
C LEU A 201 -18.25 6.34 4.74
N ALA A 202 -18.24 7.64 4.42
CA ALA A 202 -17.81 8.70 5.31
C ALA A 202 -18.57 8.68 6.64
N ARG A 203 -19.90 8.52 6.60
CA ARG A 203 -20.74 8.39 7.79
C ARG A 203 -20.45 7.11 8.57
N ARG A 204 -20.20 5.97 7.90
CA ARG A 204 -19.87 4.72 8.60
C ARG A 204 -18.54 4.85 9.32
N LEU A 205 -17.49 5.26 8.62
CA LEU A 205 -16.15 5.43 9.18
C LEU A 205 -16.13 6.48 10.30
N GLY A 206 -16.77 7.64 10.09
CA GLY A 206 -16.90 8.69 11.09
C GLY A 206 -17.59 8.24 12.39
N ARG A 207 -18.57 7.31 12.31
CA ARG A 207 -19.15 6.70 13.53
C ARG A 207 -18.16 5.84 14.30
N TYR A 208 -17.30 5.09 13.62
CA TYR A 208 -16.24 4.32 14.31
C TYR A 208 -15.18 5.24 14.90
N GLU A 209 -14.78 6.29 14.17
CA GLU A 209 -13.87 7.33 14.65
C GLU A 209 -14.39 7.97 15.95
N GLN A 210 -15.64 8.44 15.96
CA GLN A 210 -16.28 9.01 17.16
C GLN A 210 -16.35 8.00 18.33
N ARG A 211 -16.55 6.71 18.04
CA ARG A 211 -16.56 5.67 19.08
C ARG A 211 -15.16 5.43 19.66
N LEU A 212 -14.11 5.52 18.86
CA LEU A 212 -12.72 5.47 19.33
C LEU A 212 -12.38 6.70 20.17
N GLN A 213 -12.69 7.91 19.69
CA GLN A 213 -12.40 9.18 20.39
C GLN A 213 -12.98 9.24 21.82
N LYS A 214 -14.09 8.54 22.09
CA LYS A 214 -14.66 8.45 23.44
C LYS A 214 -13.80 7.67 24.45
N ARG A 215 -12.81 6.91 23.99
CA ARG A 215 -12.04 5.95 24.79
C ARG A 215 -10.53 6.01 24.54
N VAL A 216 -10.11 6.71 23.50
CA VAL A 216 -8.76 6.68 22.94
C VAL A 216 -8.37 8.10 22.57
N THR A 217 -7.16 8.49 22.93
CA THR A 217 -6.62 9.81 22.62
C THR A 217 -6.15 9.84 21.16
N LEU A 218 -6.56 10.85 20.40
CA LEU A 218 -5.99 11.09 19.08
C LEU A 218 -4.54 11.55 19.25
N THR A 219 -3.59 10.76 18.78
CA THR A 219 -2.17 11.08 18.88
C THR A 219 -1.50 10.72 17.55
N PRO A 220 -0.75 11.65 16.94
CA PRO A 220 0.07 11.33 15.77
C PRO A 220 0.99 10.14 16.06
N ILE A 221 1.03 9.18 15.14
CA ILE A 221 1.88 8.00 15.24
C ILE A 221 2.71 7.87 13.96
N THR A 222 3.98 7.51 14.14
CA THR A 222 4.93 7.31 13.04
C THR A 222 4.85 5.89 12.50
N VAL A 223 5.28 5.69 11.25
CA VAL A 223 5.39 4.35 10.64
C VAL A 223 6.22 3.41 11.50
N GLN A 224 7.33 3.89 12.06
CA GLN A 224 8.21 3.07 12.89
C GLN A 224 7.50 2.61 14.16
N GLN A 225 6.71 3.48 14.80
CA GLN A 225 5.91 3.09 15.96
C GLN A 225 4.88 2.02 15.60
N VAL A 226 4.19 2.16 14.45
CA VAL A 226 3.24 1.14 13.96
C VAL A 226 3.92 -0.21 13.75
N LYS A 227 5.09 -0.23 13.10
CA LYS A 227 5.87 -1.46 12.85
C LYS A 227 6.31 -2.17 14.13
N THR A 228 6.50 -1.42 15.22
CA THR A 228 6.88 -1.98 16.52
C THR A 228 5.69 -2.38 17.41
N LEU A 229 4.45 -2.20 16.95
CA LEU A 229 3.28 -2.61 17.71
C LEU A 229 3.23 -4.13 17.84
N ASP A 230 3.23 -4.62 19.08
CA ASP A 230 3.15 -6.04 19.37
C ASP A 230 1.74 -6.58 19.14
N VAL A 231 1.64 -7.60 18.28
CA VAL A 231 0.40 -8.32 18.00
C VAL A 231 0.50 -9.70 18.66
N SER A 232 0.06 -9.73 19.91
CA SER A 232 -0.06 -10.96 20.69
C SER A 232 -1.18 -11.86 20.15
N ARG A 233 -1.25 -13.09 20.67
CA ARG A 233 -2.39 -14.00 20.42
C ARG A 233 -3.75 -13.40 20.79
N LEU A 234 -3.80 -12.51 21.80
CA LEU A 234 -5.05 -11.84 22.23
C LEU A 234 -5.48 -10.70 21.31
N THR A 235 -4.56 -10.20 20.48
CA THR A 235 -4.79 -9.09 19.55
C THR A 235 -4.58 -9.51 18.10
N ALA A 236 -4.54 -10.82 17.82
CA ALA A 236 -4.29 -11.37 16.49
C ALA A 236 -5.25 -10.84 15.42
N HIS A 237 -6.49 -10.49 15.80
CA HIS A 237 -7.49 -9.89 14.92
C HIS A 237 -7.20 -8.45 14.50
N TYR A 238 -6.20 -7.79 15.09
CA TYR A 238 -5.71 -6.49 14.65
C TYR A 238 -4.74 -6.58 13.47
N LYS A 239 -4.22 -7.78 13.14
CA LYS A 239 -3.13 -7.93 12.16
C LYS A 239 -3.46 -7.30 10.80
N ASP A 240 -4.65 -7.56 10.28
CA ASP A 240 -5.05 -7.07 8.95
C ASP A 240 -5.29 -5.56 8.94
N ILE A 241 -5.98 -5.01 9.96
CA ILE A 241 -6.15 -3.56 10.04
C ILE A 241 -4.83 -2.83 10.25
N LEU A 242 -3.89 -3.40 11.01
CA LEU A 242 -2.60 -2.75 11.25
C LEU A 242 -1.74 -2.65 9.98
N ARG A 243 -1.86 -3.61 9.05
CA ARG A 243 -1.24 -3.50 7.72
C ARG A 243 -1.82 -2.32 6.93
N LEU A 244 -3.13 -2.08 7.02
CA LEU A 244 -3.79 -0.93 6.40
C LEU A 244 -3.40 0.38 7.10
N VAL A 245 -3.30 0.39 8.44
CA VAL A 245 -2.82 1.53 9.23
C VAL A 245 -1.39 1.90 8.82
N GLU A 246 -0.50 0.90 8.72
CA GLU A 246 0.87 1.11 8.27
C GLU A 246 0.91 1.70 6.86
N MET A 247 0.11 1.17 5.92
CA MET A 247 -0.03 1.74 4.58
C MET A 247 -0.42 3.21 4.63
N VAL A 248 -1.50 3.54 5.34
CA VAL A 248 -2.04 4.90 5.38
C VAL A 248 -1.00 5.86 5.96
N ILE A 249 -0.37 5.50 7.08
CA ILE A 249 0.61 6.37 7.74
C ILE A 249 1.90 6.49 6.91
N MET A 250 2.35 5.41 6.27
CA MET A 250 3.57 5.44 5.45
C MET A 250 3.43 6.29 4.20
N ASN A 251 2.22 6.34 3.63
CA ASN A 251 1.97 7.05 2.40
C ASN A 251 1.35 8.43 2.61
N SER A 252 1.07 8.81 3.87
CA SER A 252 0.48 10.11 4.20
C SER A 252 1.49 11.13 4.70
N PHE A 253 1.14 12.38 4.47
CA PHE A 253 1.75 13.54 5.09
C PHE A 253 0.63 14.44 5.63
N VAL A 254 0.80 14.98 6.83
CA VAL A 254 -0.08 15.97 7.45
C VAL A 254 0.80 17.06 8.07
N GLU A 255 0.49 18.32 7.79
CA GLU A 255 1.18 19.46 8.41
C GLU A 255 0.82 19.59 9.90
N ASP A 256 1.83 19.67 10.77
CA ASP A 256 1.65 19.84 12.21
C ASP A 256 1.09 21.23 12.55
N PHE A 257 0.14 21.26 13.48
CA PHE A 257 -0.70 22.42 13.81
C PHE A 257 0.09 23.64 14.29
N ARG A 258 0.12 24.72 13.49
CA ARG A 258 0.35 26.10 13.98
C ARG A 258 -0.55 27.09 13.22
N SER A 259 -1.62 27.54 13.90
CA SER A 259 -2.51 28.67 13.55
C SER A 259 -3.41 28.55 12.31
N GLY A 260 -4.73 28.48 12.52
CA GLY A 260 -5.80 29.15 11.75
C GLY A 260 -5.95 28.95 10.23
N HIS A 261 -5.05 28.21 9.56
CA HIS A 261 -5.03 28.01 8.12
C HIS A 261 -5.40 26.57 7.77
N ASN A 262 -5.86 26.36 6.54
CA ASN A 262 -6.01 25.04 5.94
C ASN A 262 -4.67 24.27 6.00
N MET A 263 -4.74 22.98 6.29
CA MET A 263 -3.59 22.12 6.46
C MET A 263 -3.18 21.49 5.13
N ALA A 264 -1.87 21.38 4.89
CA ALA A 264 -1.39 20.49 3.85
C ALA A 264 -1.64 19.02 4.23
N PHE A 265 -2.15 18.26 3.28
CA PHE A 265 -2.31 16.81 3.39
C PHE A 265 -1.91 16.14 2.09
N SER A 266 -1.31 14.96 2.18
CA SER A 266 -1.27 14.05 1.04
C SER A 266 -1.43 12.62 1.51
N LEU A 267 -2.00 11.77 0.66
CA LEU A 267 -1.93 10.33 0.77
C LEU A 267 -1.68 9.81 -0.64
N LEU A 268 -0.43 9.42 -0.93
CA LEU A 268 0.02 9.05 -2.27
C LEU A 268 0.69 7.70 -2.26
N VAL A 269 0.13 6.76 -3.00
CA VAL A 269 0.61 5.37 -3.07
C VAL A 269 1.14 5.07 -4.46
N ASN A 270 2.29 4.39 -4.53
CA ASN A 270 2.92 3.99 -5.78
C ASN A 270 2.23 2.76 -6.38
N MET A 271 1.59 2.90 -7.55
CA MET A 271 0.87 1.78 -8.19
C MET A 271 1.78 0.69 -8.75
N ASN A 272 3.04 1.00 -9.08
CA ASN A 272 4.00 -0.04 -9.47
C ASN A 272 4.19 -1.03 -8.31
N THR A 273 4.45 -0.50 -7.11
CA THR A 273 4.64 -1.31 -5.90
C THR A 273 3.37 -2.07 -5.49
N ILE A 274 2.18 -1.50 -5.70
CA ILE A 274 0.93 -2.25 -5.47
C ILE A 274 0.83 -3.43 -6.43
N PHE A 275 1.10 -3.22 -7.71
CA PHE A 275 1.01 -4.28 -8.71
C PHE A 275 2.07 -5.36 -8.53
N GLU A 276 3.32 -4.98 -8.24
CA GLU A 276 4.41 -5.89 -7.83
C GLU A 276 3.94 -6.80 -6.70
N LYS A 277 3.44 -6.23 -5.60
CA LYS A 277 2.92 -7.01 -4.45
C LYS A 277 1.77 -7.95 -4.80
N VAL A 278 0.89 -7.58 -5.73
CA VAL A 278 -0.17 -8.49 -6.21
C VAL A 278 0.44 -9.70 -6.91
N VAL A 279 1.43 -9.48 -7.78
CA VAL A 279 2.15 -10.55 -8.48
C VAL A 279 2.92 -11.41 -7.49
N GLU A 280 3.64 -10.80 -6.54
CA GLU A 280 4.42 -11.48 -5.51
C GLU A 280 3.54 -12.37 -4.61
N ASN A 281 2.42 -11.86 -4.14
CA ASN A 281 1.48 -12.62 -3.30
C ASN A 281 0.80 -13.74 -4.10
N ALA A 282 0.42 -13.48 -5.36
CA ALA A 282 -0.12 -14.52 -6.24
C ALA A 282 0.90 -15.63 -6.51
N PHE A 283 2.14 -15.26 -6.80
CA PHE A 283 3.24 -16.20 -7.01
C PHE A 283 3.55 -17.00 -5.75
N THR A 284 3.60 -16.35 -4.59
CA THR A 284 3.81 -17.03 -3.30
C THR A 284 2.69 -18.02 -2.99
N ASP A 285 1.43 -17.62 -3.21
CA ASP A 285 0.28 -18.52 -3.04
C ASP A 285 0.41 -19.75 -3.94
N ILE A 286 0.73 -19.57 -5.23
CA ILE A 286 0.91 -20.67 -6.20
C ILE A 286 2.03 -21.62 -5.76
N VAL A 287 3.21 -21.07 -5.44
CA VAL A 287 4.39 -21.89 -5.12
C VAL A 287 4.26 -22.56 -3.76
N SER A 288 3.48 -22.01 -2.83
CA SER A 288 3.22 -22.65 -1.54
C SER A 288 2.53 -24.01 -1.65
N ASP A 289 1.85 -24.26 -2.78
CA ASP A 289 1.22 -25.54 -3.11
C ASP A 289 2.20 -26.54 -3.77
N LEU A 290 3.43 -26.12 -4.09
CA LEU A 290 4.45 -26.92 -4.77
C LEU A 290 5.59 -27.29 -3.80
N THR A 291 5.76 -28.58 -3.53
CA THR A 291 6.75 -29.05 -2.53
C THR A 291 8.20 -29.00 -2.98
N GLU A 292 8.45 -28.97 -4.29
CA GLU A 292 9.80 -29.03 -4.89
C GLU A 292 10.40 -27.67 -5.20
N TYR A 293 9.62 -26.60 -4.99
CA TYR A 293 10.00 -25.24 -5.38
C TYR A 293 9.90 -24.26 -4.21
N ARG A 294 10.68 -23.19 -4.31
CA ARG A 294 10.65 -22.05 -3.40
C ARG A 294 10.45 -20.76 -4.18
N ALA A 295 9.50 -19.95 -3.73
CA ALA A 295 9.34 -18.59 -4.21
C ALA A 295 10.40 -17.68 -3.59
N LEU A 296 11.05 -16.87 -4.43
CA LEU A 296 11.91 -15.76 -4.02
C LEU A 296 11.25 -14.46 -4.48
N ILE A 297 11.09 -13.51 -3.57
CA ILE A 297 10.37 -12.26 -3.80
C ILE A 297 11.31 -11.08 -3.59
N GLN A 298 11.61 -10.33 -4.65
CA GLN A 298 12.56 -9.21 -4.62
C GLN A 298 13.92 -9.53 -3.97
N GLU A 299 14.31 -10.80 -3.96
CA GLU A 299 15.57 -11.26 -3.38
C GLU A 299 16.72 -11.15 -4.38
N GLN A 300 17.94 -10.96 -3.88
CA GLN A 300 19.14 -11.10 -4.71
C GLN A 300 19.28 -12.56 -5.14
N THR A 301 19.21 -12.79 -6.44
CA THR A 301 19.31 -14.14 -7.03
C THR A 301 20.66 -14.40 -7.65
N GLY A 302 21.42 -13.36 -7.98
CA GLY A 302 22.76 -13.46 -8.55
C GLY A 302 23.36 -12.08 -8.83
N SER A 303 24.43 -12.07 -9.63
CA SER A 303 25.07 -10.85 -10.14
C SER A 303 25.11 -10.88 -11.66
N LEU A 304 24.90 -9.72 -12.30
CA LEU A 304 24.98 -9.58 -13.75
C LEU A 304 26.42 -9.69 -14.26
N LEU A 305 27.39 -9.31 -13.43
CA LEU A 305 28.80 -9.29 -13.79
C LEU A 305 29.50 -10.50 -13.18
N ALA A 306 30.22 -11.27 -14.01
CA ALA A 306 30.98 -12.42 -13.54
C ALA A 306 32.30 -12.04 -12.83
N SER A 307 32.83 -10.84 -13.10
CA SER A 307 34.08 -10.33 -12.51
C SER A 307 34.21 -8.82 -12.69
N GLY A 308 35.04 -8.18 -11.87
CA GLY A 308 35.34 -6.75 -11.96
C GLY A 308 35.32 -6.06 -10.59
N SER A 309 35.50 -4.74 -10.58
CA SER A 309 35.44 -3.91 -9.35
C SER A 309 34.03 -3.49 -8.96
N TYR A 310 33.02 -3.88 -9.74
CA TYR A 310 31.63 -3.53 -9.52
C TYR A 310 30.80 -4.80 -9.35
N ASP A 311 29.86 -4.76 -8.43
CA ASP A 311 28.83 -5.78 -8.27
C ASP A 311 27.49 -5.20 -8.75
N VAL A 312 26.76 -5.96 -9.56
CA VAL A 312 25.47 -5.55 -10.13
C VAL A 312 24.46 -6.63 -9.81
N ASP A 313 23.81 -6.48 -8.66
CA ASP A 313 22.81 -7.42 -8.17
C ASP A 313 21.66 -7.62 -9.18
N ILE A 314 21.26 -8.87 -9.35
CA ILE A 314 20.03 -9.24 -10.04
C ILE A 314 18.93 -9.54 -9.01
N LYS A 315 17.87 -8.72 -9.04
CA LYS A 315 16.71 -8.79 -8.16
C LYS A 315 15.41 -8.76 -8.99
N PRO A 316 14.98 -9.91 -9.53
CA PRO A 316 13.66 -10.04 -10.15
C PRO A 316 12.55 -9.79 -9.12
N ASP A 317 11.37 -9.36 -9.58
CA ASP A 317 10.22 -9.20 -8.68
C ASP A 317 9.79 -10.57 -8.12
N ILE A 318 9.78 -11.58 -8.99
CA ILE A 318 9.56 -12.98 -8.62
C ILE A 318 10.62 -13.89 -9.25
N ALA A 319 11.05 -14.91 -8.52
CA ALA A 319 11.87 -15.99 -9.07
C ALA A 319 11.49 -17.35 -8.44
N LEU A 320 11.47 -18.40 -9.27
CA LEU A 320 11.21 -19.76 -8.83
C LEU A 320 12.53 -20.51 -8.69
N ARG A 321 12.81 -21.02 -7.50
CA ARG A 321 13.99 -21.86 -7.22
C ARG A 321 13.58 -23.31 -7.01
N ASP A 322 14.30 -24.26 -7.59
CA ASP A 322 14.10 -25.68 -7.35
C ASP A 322 14.85 -26.21 -6.10
N ALA A 323 14.73 -27.50 -5.83
CA ALA A 323 15.41 -28.18 -4.73
C ALA A 323 16.95 -28.12 -4.86
N ASP A 324 17.48 -28.13 -6.09
CA ASP A 324 18.91 -28.09 -6.42
C ASP A 324 19.50 -26.67 -6.36
N GLN A 325 18.71 -25.69 -5.91
CA GLN A 325 19.05 -24.27 -5.80
C GLN A 325 19.18 -23.52 -7.14
N ASN A 326 18.73 -24.10 -8.25
CA ASN A 326 18.72 -23.43 -9.54
C ASN A 326 17.47 -22.56 -9.69
N ILE A 327 17.64 -21.40 -10.35
CA ILE A 327 16.52 -20.52 -10.69
C ILE A 327 15.90 -21.01 -12.00
N GLN A 328 14.68 -21.54 -11.90
CA GLN A 328 13.95 -22.14 -13.03
C GLN A 328 13.07 -21.14 -13.78
N PHE A 329 12.74 -20.02 -13.16
CA PHE A 329 11.89 -19.00 -13.75
C PHE A 329 12.13 -17.64 -13.09
N VAL A 330 12.02 -16.56 -13.87
CA VAL A 330 12.09 -15.18 -13.39
C VAL A 330 10.92 -14.35 -13.92
N GLY A 331 10.43 -13.41 -13.14
CA GLY A 331 9.33 -12.54 -13.54
C GLY A 331 9.56 -11.09 -13.10
N ASP A 332 9.04 -10.18 -13.92
CA ASP A 332 9.12 -8.75 -13.70
C ASP A 332 7.75 -8.12 -13.98
N ALA A 333 7.21 -7.43 -12.98
CA ALA A 333 5.88 -6.86 -12.96
C ALA A 333 5.92 -5.38 -13.36
N LYS A 334 5.01 -4.98 -14.24
CA LYS A 334 4.95 -3.64 -14.81
C LYS A 334 3.53 -3.12 -14.81
N TRP A 335 3.24 -2.16 -13.94
CA TRP A 335 2.00 -1.38 -13.99
C TRP A 335 2.04 -0.41 -15.18
N LYS A 336 1.80 -0.89 -16.40
CA LYS A 336 1.83 -0.12 -17.65
C LYS A 336 0.69 -0.54 -18.57
N THR A 337 0.22 0.38 -19.41
CA THR A 337 -0.78 0.12 -20.46
C THR A 337 -0.18 0.36 -21.83
N GLY A 338 -0.80 -0.16 -22.89
CA GLY A 338 -0.32 0.05 -24.25
C GLY A 338 0.67 -1.03 -24.71
N LYS A 339 1.87 -0.64 -25.14
CA LYS A 339 2.89 -1.57 -25.64
C LYS A 339 4.04 -1.70 -24.64
N PRO A 340 4.57 -2.91 -24.40
CA PRO A 340 5.83 -3.11 -23.69
C PRO A 340 6.95 -2.22 -24.27
N GLN A 341 7.80 -1.68 -23.39
CA GLN A 341 8.91 -0.82 -23.80
C GLN A 341 10.21 -1.61 -23.88
N ASN A 342 11.18 -1.16 -24.69
CA ASN A 342 12.48 -1.83 -24.82
C ASN A 342 13.19 -2.05 -23.47
N GLN A 343 13.03 -1.11 -22.53
CA GLN A 343 13.60 -1.23 -21.19
C GLN A 343 13.07 -2.44 -20.42
N ASP A 344 11.79 -2.79 -20.60
CA ASP A 344 11.17 -3.94 -19.95
C ASP A 344 11.85 -5.23 -20.46
N PHE A 345 12.04 -5.34 -21.78
CA PHE A 345 12.77 -6.46 -22.40
C PHE A 345 14.24 -6.52 -21.99
N TYR A 346 14.94 -5.38 -21.87
CA TYR A 346 16.33 -5.39 -21.41
C TYR A 346 16.45 -5.87 -19.97
N GLN A 347 15.51 -5.51 -19.10
CA GLN A 347 15.51 -5.93 -17.72
C GLN A 347 15.28 -7.44 -17.59
N ILE A 348 14.22 -7.98 -18.21
CA ILE A 348 13.95 -9.43 -18.15
C ILE A 348 15.05 -10.23 -18.85
N ALA A 349 15.61 -9.74 -19.96
CA ALA A 349 16.72 -10.40 -20.63
C ALA A 349 17.98 -10.46 -19.76
N ALA A 350 18.25 -9.45 -18.93
CA ALA A 350 19.35 -9.52 -17.97
C ALA A 350 19.12 -10.65 -16.96
N TYR A 351 17.91 -10.77 -16.41
CA TYR A 351 17.56 -11.83 -15.45
C TYR A 351 17.67 -13.22 -16.07
N GLN A 352 17.11 -13.39 -17.27
CA GLN A 352 17.14 -14.65 -18.00
C GLN A 352 18.55 -15.07 -18.39
N ASN A 353 19.41 -14.13 -18.81
CA ASN A 353 20.81 -14.45 -19.14
C ASN A 353 21.64 -14.84 -17.91
N THR A 354 21.39 -14.22 -16.76
CA THR A 354 22.11 -14.56 -15.52
C THR A 354 21.80 -15.99 -15.07
N HIS A 355 20.56 -16.44 -15.23
CA HIS A 355 20.09 -17.74 -14.72
C HIS A 355 19.92 -18.82 -15.79
N MET A 356 20.05 -18.46 -17.07
CA MET A 356 19.79 -19.32 -18.21
C MET A 356 18.40 -19.99 -18.17
N CYS A 357 17.37 -19.22 -17.79
CA CYS A 357 16.01 -19.72 -17.61
C CYS A 357 14.95 -18.85 -18.33
N PRO A 358 13.71 -19.36 -18.50
CA PRO A 358 12.60 -18.61 -19.07
C PRO A 358 12.20 -17.46 -18.15
N GLY A 359 11.59 -16.45 -18.74
CA GLY A 359 11.16 -15.28 -18.01
C GLY A 359 9.76 -14.82 -18.40
N ALA A 360 9.16 -13.98 -17.58
CA ALA A 360 7.91 -13.30 -17.93
C ALA A 360 7.92 -11.81 -17.59
N LEU A 361 7.33 -11.03 -18.50
CA LEU A 361 6.89 -9.66 -18.24
C LEU A 361 5.39 -9.70 -17.94
N ILE A 362 5.02 -9.17 -16.78
CA ILE A 362 3.67 -9.26 -16.23
C ILE A 362 3.06 -7.86 -16.21
N TYR A 363 1.87 -7.70 -16.79
CA TYR A 363 1.18 -6.43 -16.97
C TYR A 363 -0.28 -6.51 -16.51
N PRO A 364 -0.95 -5.38 -16.23
CA PRO A 364 -2.41 -5.34 -16.13
C PRO A 364 -3.07 -5.59 -17.50
N ASP A 365 -4.30 -6.10 -17.50
CA ASP A 365 -5.20 -6.44 -18.63
C ASP A 365 -5.59 -5.28 -19.57
N ARG A 366 -4.61 -4.50 -20.04
CA ARG A 366 -4.76 -3.28 -20.85
C ARG A 366 -3.62 -3.06 -21.84
N LEU A 367 -2.93 -4.12 -22.24
CA LEU A 367 -1.99 -4.06 -23.36
C LEU A 367 -2.74 -4.03 -24.69
N VAL A 368 -2.10 -3.43 -25.69
CA VAL A 368 -2.57 -3.39 -27.08
C VAL A 368 -2.00 -4.58 -27.88
N SER A 369 -1.11 -5.37 -27.28
CA SER A 369 -0.52 -6.56 -27.88
C SER A 369 -1.44 -7.77 -27.75
N LYS A 370 -1.38 -8.66 -28.75
CA LYS A 370 -1.92 -10.01 -28.61
C LYS A 370 -1.09 -10.74 -27.55
N GLU A 371 -1.75 -11.46 -26.64
CA GLU A 371 -1.11 -12.45 -25.78
C GLU A 371 -0.15 -13.32 -26.61
N GLY A 372 1.07 -13.50 -26.13
CA GLY A 372 2.11 -14.24 -26.84
C GLY A 372 3.49 -14.12 -26.19
N GLY A 373 4.33 -15.14 -26.38
CA GLY A 373 5.73 -15.11 -26.02
C GLY A 373 6.59 -14.52 -27.13
N CYS A 374 7.74 -13.96 -26.77
CA CYS A 374 8.83 -13.66 -27.68
C CYS A 374 10.07 -14.46 -27.28
N GLU A 375 10.89 -14.83 -28.25
CA GLU A 375 12.14 -15.54 -28.00
C GLU A 375 13.31 -14.56 -28.04
N LEU A 376 14.16 -14.60 -27.01
CA LEU A 376 15.42 -13.89 -27.01
C LEU A 376 16.37 -14.52 -28.03
N LYS A 377 17.35 -13.74 -28.53
CA LYS A 377 18.31 -14.25 -29.52
C LYS A 377 19.14 -15.46 -29.06
N ASN A 378 19.20 -15.71 -27.76
CA ASN A 378 19.88 -16.84 -27.13
C ASN A 378 18.98 -18.09 -26.99
N GLY A 379 17.74 -18.05 -27.51
CA GLY A 379 16.78 -19.15 -27.46
C GLY A 379 15.86 -19.17 -26.23
N LEU A 380 16.05 -18.26 -25.27
CA LEU A 380 15.22 -18.22 -24.06
C LEU A 380 13.86 -17.58 -24.35
N GLU A 381 12.78 -18.26 -23.97
CA GLU A 381 11.43 -17.74 -24.08
C GLU A 381 11.18 -16.64 -23.04
N THR A 382 10.62 -15.51 -23.48
CA THR A 382 10.06 -14.46 -22.63
C THR A 382 8.56 -14.40 -22.85
N LYS A 383 7.77 -14.68 -21.81
CA LYS A 383 6.30 -14.59 -21.86
C LYS A 383 5.83 -13.17 -21.56
N ILE A 384 4.76 -12.74 -22.23
CA ILE A 384 4.03 -11.52 -21.88
C ILE A 384 2.70 -11.97 -21.28
N ILE A 385 2.48 -11.63 -20.01
CA ILE A 385 1.31 -12.05 -19.23
C ILE A 385 0.48 -10.82 -18.91
N GLU A 386 -0.82 -10.90 -19.16
CA GLU A 386 -1.79 -9.90 -18.72
C GLU A 386 -2.62 -10.44 -17.57
N LEU A 387 -2.54 -9.82 -16.40
CA LEU A 387 -3.35 -10.20 -15.26
C LEU A 387 -4.70 -9.47 -15.28
N PRO A 388 -5.80 -10.16 -14.95
CA PRO A 388 -7.13 -9.58 -14.92
C PRO A 388 -7.25 -8.61 -13.74
N THR A 389 -6.88 -7.35 -13.95
CA THR A 389 -6.93 -6.28 -12.94
C THR A 389 -8.23 -5.47 -12.99
N GLY A 390 -9.00 -5.59 -14.08
CA GLY A 390 -10.26 -4.89 -14.34
C GLY A 390 -11.50 -5.46 -13.64
N ARG A 391 -12.68 -4.91 -13.98
CA ARG A 391 -14.00 -5.25 -13.39
C ARG A 391 -14.59 -6.61 -13.82
N ASN A 392 -13.79 -7.54 -14.32
CA ASN A 392 -14.31 -8.82 -14.82
C ASN A 392 -14.61 -9.85 -13.72
N SER A 393 -14.31 -9.54 -12.45
CA SER A 393 -14.56 -10.44 -11.32
C SER A 393 -15.68 -9.88 -10.44
N GLU A 394 -16.69 -10.70 -10.16
CA GLU A 394 -17.82 -10.32 -9.30
C GLU A 394 -17.44 -10.36 -7.81
N THR A 395 -16.46 -11.20 -7.47
CA THR A 395 -16.00 -11.39 -6.09
C THR A 395 -14.48 -11.32 -5.97
N TYR A 396 -14.00 -11.03 -4.76
CA TYR A 396 -12.56 -11.05 -4.47
C TYR A 396 -11.95 -12.46 -4.62
N SER A 397 -12.68 -13.49 -4.21
CA SER A 397 -12.26 -14.89 -4.33
C SER A 397 -12.08 -15.29 -5.80
N GLU A 398 -12.99 -14.85 -6.68
CA GLU A 398 -12.86 -15.03 -8.12
C GLU A 398 -11.68 -14.25 -8.69
N PHE A 399 -11.51 -12.98 -8.31
CA PHE A 399 -10.35 -12.16 -8.70
C PHE A 399 -9.03 -12.85 -8.36
N LYS A 400 -8.88 -13.31 -7.11
CA LYS A 400 -7.69 -14.03 -6.64
C LYS A 400 -7.44 -15.30 -7.45
N ARG A 401 -8.51 -16.07 -7.72
CA ARG A 401 -8.42 -17.29 -8.52
C ARG A 401 -7.96 -17.00 -9.95
N LEU A 402 -8.53 -16.01 -10.62
CA LEU A 402 -8.20 -15.66 -12.01
C LEU A 402 -6.77 -15.13 -12.13
N VAL A 403 -6.34 -14.26 -11.22
CA VAL A 403 -4.95 -13.78 -11.17
C VAL A 403 -3.97 -14.95 -11.01
N LYS A 404 -4.23 -15.85 -10.05
CA LYS A 404 -3.37 -17.02 -9.83
C LYS A 404 -3.36 -17.97 -11.03
N GLN A 405 -4.52 -18.25 -11.61
CA GLN A 405 -4.66 -19.12 -12.77
C GLN A 405 -3.83 -18.61 -13.95
N GLN A 406 -4.00 -17.33 -14.31
CA GLN A 406 -3.29 -16.73 -15.43
C GLN A 406 -1.77 -16.72 -15.23
N LEU A 407 -1.32 -16.43 -14.01
CA LEU A 407 0.10 -16.46 -13.67
C LEU A 407 0.65 -17.89 -13.71
N TRP A 408 -0.08 -18.86 -13.17
CA TRP A 408 0.32 -20.27 -13.15
C TRP A 408 0.42 -20.88 -14.55
N GLU A 409 -0.60 -20.69 -15.41
CA GLU A 409 -0.60 -21.23 -16.78
C GLU A 409 0.65 -20.80 -17.56
N ALA A 410 1.12 -19.58 -17.33
CA ALA A 410 2.34 -19.09 -17.93
C ALA A 410 3.61 -19.74 -17.35
N ILE A 411 3.70 -19.90 -16.03
CA ILE A 411 4.84 -20.53 -15.34
C ILE A 411 4.93 -22.02 -15.72
N GLU A 412 3.83 -22.75 -15.60
CA GLU A 412 3.74 -24.20 -15.85
C GLU A 412 4.23 -24.55 -17.26
N LYS A 413 3.75 -23.82 -18.27
CA LYS A 413 4.18 -24.04 -19.64
C LYS A 413 5.71 -23.86 -19.78
N SER A 414 6.31 -22.89 -19.09
CA SER A 414 7.76 -22.65 -19.14
C SER A 414 8.57 -23.74 -18.43
N LEU A 415 8.02 -24.34 -17.37
CA LEU A 415 8.67 -25.48 -16.70
C LEU A 415 8.57 -26.76 -17.53
N SER A 416 7.42 -27.00 -18.18
CA SER A 416 7.18 -28.20 -18.99
C SER A 416 8.02 -28.27 -20.28
N GLU A 417 8.39 -27.12 -20.86
CA GLU A 417 9.18 -27.03 -22.09
C GLU A 417 10.70 -27.15 -21.82
N ASN A 418 11.12 -27.03 -20.55
CA ASN A 418 12.52 -27.06 -20.12
C ASN A 418 12.99 -28.38 -19.51
N ILE A 419 12.17 -29.42 -19.53
CA ILE A 419 12.63 -30.77 -19.18
C ILE A 419 13.52 -31.28 -20.33
N PRO A 420 14.83 -31.48 -20.14
CA PRO A 420 15.66 -32.11 -21.16
C PRO A 420 15.06 -33.48 -21.52
N ALA A 421 15.08 -33.84 -22.80
CA ALA A 421 14.44 -35.03 -23.37
C ALA A 421 14.90 -36.39 -22.79
N SER A 422 15.71 -36.43 -21.73
CA SER A 422 16.16 -37.65 -21.04
C SER A 422 15.18 -38.19 -20.00
N GLY A 423 14.01 -37.56 -19.79
CA GLY A 423 13.00 -38.01 -18.81
C GLY A 423 11.73 -38.64 -19.39
N LYS A 424 11.58 -38.74 -20.72
CA LYS A 424 10.32 -39.19 -21.35
C LYS A 424 10.05 -40.70 -21.28
N ASP A 425 10.96 -41.50 -20.73
CA ASP A 425 10.81 -42.96 -20.64
C ASP A 425 10.39 -43.47 -19.25
N GLN A 426 10.03 -42.60 -18.30
CA GLN A 426 9.41 -43.03 -17.03
C GLN A 426 8.35 -42.05 -16.52
N ILE A 427 7.21 -41.96 -17.22
CA ILE A 427 5.87 -41.78 -16.62
C ILE A 427 4.89 -42.67 -17.39
#